data_AF-A0A7D6CGM2-F1
#
_entry.id   AF-A0A7D6CGM2-F1
#
_cell.length_a   1.000
_cell.length_b   1.000
_cell.length_c   1.000
_cell.angle_alpha   90.00
_cell.angle_beta   90.00
_cell.angle_gamma   90.00
#
_symmetry.space_group_name_H-M   'P 1'
#
loop_
_entity.id
_entity.type
_entity.pdbx_description
1 polymer ?
#
loop_
_entity_poly.entity_id
_entity_poly.type
_entity_poly.pdbx_seq_one_letter_code
_entity_poly.pdbx_strand_id
1 'polypeptide(L)'
;MTTTPRNDVAAGTEPATLDELAYYAGQSAVTDPGPQAARLVDLPTDPLAMRAVVRGLFTHFRSTDLAALGIPAGRLAEVDLRYSEAMLRRIIELDDRPIVEERPPNRRMVGSCRDYAVLYLTLLRHAGVPARARAGFASYIIPGCTIDHELVEVWDDGQRRWRRVDVELPDVHVDETDGVSFSSSDVPPNRFIVAGDAWLRCRNGLADPMSFVVDPDFEDGLTKGWPFLRHNLVDDLAGLNKVEMLRWDYWGMTRHGEISAEDGALLDRVAAVTTPEVPFDEARRLYAGEPELLAVPQRVLSYSPSAPTPVEVELVSGLGG
;
A
#
# COMPACT_ATOMS: atom_id res chain seq x y z
N MET A 1 -51.98 -12.65 7.92
CA MET A 1 -50.63 -12.82 8.48
C MET A 1 -49.68 -12.03 7.60
N THR A 2 -49.47 -10.77 7.96
CA THR A 2 -48.57 -9.83 7.30
C THR A 2 -47.20 -9.96 7.95
N THR A 3 -46.25 -10.55 7.23
CA THR A 3 -44.85 -10.63 7.64
C THR A 3 -44.17 -9.30 7.37
N THR A 4 -43.87 -8.56 8.44
CA THR A 4 -42.99 -7.39 8.44
C THR A 4 -41.56 -7.85 8.07
N PRO A 5 -40.83 -7.16 7.18
CA PRO A 5 -39.41 -7.43 6.98
C PRO A 5 -38.63 -7.02 8.24
N ARG A 6 -37.72 -7.88 8.68
CA ARG A 6 -36.69 -7.52 9.66
C ARG A 6 -35.79 -6.47 9.01
N ASN A 7 -35.75 -5.28 9.62
CA ASN A 7 -34.64 -4.37 9.44
C ASN A 7 -33.41 -5.03 10.05
N ASP A 8 -32.56 -5.61 9.21
CA ASP A 8 -31.18 -5.88 9.60
C ASP A 8 -30.49 -4.53 9.71
N VAL A 9 -30.44 -4.02 10.95
CA VAL A 9 -29.55 -2.93 11.32
C VAL A 9 -28.14 -3.50 11.18
N ALA A 10 -27.42 -3.07 10.14
CA ALA A 10 -25.98 -3.30 10.03
C ALA A 10 -25.34 -2.95 11.38
N ALA A 11 -24.62 -3.89 11.97
CA ALA A 11 -23.81 -3.63 13.16
C ALA A 11 -22.91 -2.44 12.83
N GLY A 12 -23.15 -1.31 13.49
CA GLY A 12 -22.38 -0.10 13.24
C GLY A 12 -20.95 -0.32 13.72
N THR A 13 -20.00 -0.24 12.80
CA THR A 13 -18.57 -0.18 13.08
C THR A 13 -18.32 0.93 14.10
N GLU A 14 -17.58 0.63 15.18
CA GLU A 14 -17.18 1.70 16.09
C GLU A 14 -16.21 2.64 15.37
N PRO A 15 -16.38 3.97 15.49
CA PRO A 15 -15.51 4.93 14.83
C PRO A 15 -14.09 4.87 15.42
N ALA A 16 -13.08 5.19 14.61
CA ALA A 16 -11.69 5.27 15.05
C ALA A 16 -11.50 6.11 16.31
N THR A 17 -10.62 5.67 17.20
CA THR A 17 -10.31 6.38 18.45
C THR A 17 -9.41 7.59 18.19
N LEU A 18 -9.36 8.55 19.12
CA LEU A 18 -8.45 9.69 19.00
C LEU A 18 -6.97 9.25 18.99
N ASP A 19 -6.64 8.19 19.73
CA ASP A 19 -5.28 7.65 19.78
C ASP A 19 -4.89 6.99 18.45
N GLU A 20 -5.82 6.26 17.80
CA GLU A 20 -5.62 5.71 16.46
C GLU A 20 -5.40 6.81 15.42
N LEU A 21 -6.24 7.86 15.43
CA LEU A 21 -6.12 8.97 14.50
C LEU A 21 -4.82 9.75 14.71
N ALA A 22 -4.43 10.00 15.96
CA ALA A 22 -3.17 10.66 16.28
C ALA A 22 -1.95 9.82 15.83
N TYR A 23 -2.01 8.51 15.99
CA TYR A 23 -0.96 7.59 15.54
C TYR A 23 -0.75 7.66 14.02
N TYR A 24 -1.86 7.60 13.25
CA TYR A 24 -1.82 7.64 11.78
C TYR A 24 -1.63 9.03 11.18
N ALA A 25 -1.76 10.11 11.97
CA ALA A 25 -1.41 11.47 11.55
C ALA A 25 0.10 11.76 11.65
N GLY A 26 0.84 11.05 12.50
CA GLY A 26 2.28 11.24 12.66
C GLY A 26 3.10 10.58 11.54
N GLN A 27 4.28 11.12 11.25
CA GLN A 27 5.23 10.47 10.33
C GLN A 27 5.75 9.13 10.87
N SER A 28 6.22 8.28 9.96
CA SER A 28 7.01 7.06 10.22
C SER A 28 8.46 7.29 9.81
N ALA A 29 9.38 6.39 10.14
CA ALA A 29 10.75 6.46 9.61
C ALA A 29 10.80 6.34 8.07
N VAL A 30 9.75 5.79 7.44
CA VAL A 30 9.61 5.71 5.97
C VAL A 30 9.04 6.99 5.38
N THR A 31 8.05 7.59 6.04
CA THR A 31 7.31 8.77 5.54
C THR A 31 7.89 10.10 6.02
N ASP A 32 8.86 10.09 6.93
CA ASP A 32 9.57 11.29 7.35
C ASP A 32 10.31 11.91 6.14
N PRO A 33 9.97 13.16 5.74
CA PRO A 33 10.65 13.84 4.64
C PRO A 33 12.06 14.32 5.03
N GLY A 34 12.45 14.25 6.30
CA GLY A 34 13.75 14.67 6.80
C GLY A 34 14.05 16.14 6.43
N PRO A 35 15.28 16.46 6.01
CA PRO A 35 15.63 17.80 5.52
C PRO A 35 14.79 18.28 4.32
N GLN A 36 14.18 17.37 3.55
CA GLN A 36 13.32 17.76 2.43
C GLN A 36 11.97 18.33 2.89
N ALA A 37 11.65 18.30 4.19
CA ALA A 37 10.48 19.00 4.75
C ALA A 37 10.44 20.48 4.33
N ALA A 38 11.61 21.14 4.19
CA ALA A 38 11.71 22.52 3.74
C ALA A 38 11.22 22.76 2.29
N ARG A 39 11.01 21.69 1.52
CA ARG A 39 10.48 21.72 0.15
C ARG A 39 8.97 21.47 0.09
N LEU A 40 8.37 21.04 1.21
CA LEU A 40 6.93 20.82 1.36
C LEU A 40 6.19 22.14 1.64
N VAL A 41 6.44 23.14 0.80
CA VAL A 41 5.82 24.47 0.89
C VAL A 41 4.66 24.58 -0.10
N ASP A 42 3.70 25.45 0.20
CA ASP A 42 2.51 25.72 -0.63
C ASP A 42 1.70 24.45 -0.99
N LEU A 43 1.80 23.42 -0.15
CA LEU A 43 1.02 22.21 -0.30
C LEU A 43 -0.49 22.51 -0.17
N PRO A 44 -1.33 21.93 -1.03
CA PRO A 44 -2.77 22.02 -0.83
C PRO A 44 -3.15 21.31 0.47
N THR A 45 -4.18 21.79 1.15
CA THR A 45 -4.70 21.17 2.38
C THR A 45 -5.73 20.06 2.11
N ASP A 46 -6.24 20.00 0.87
CA ASP A 46 -7.21 19.01 0.45
C ASP A 46 -6.52 17.69 0.00
N PRO A 47 -6.91 16.53 0.55
CA PRO A 47 -6.35 15.24 0.15
C PRO A 47 -6.42 14.96 -1.37
N LEU A 48 -7.51 15.35 -2.05
CA LEU A 48 -7.63 15.11 -3.50
C LEU A 48 -6.58 15.92 -4.28
N ALA A 49 -6.38 17.18 -3.90
CA ALA A 49 -5.34 18.02 -4.48
C ALA A 49 -3.92 17.50 -4.17
N MET A 50 -3.67 17.01 -2.95
CA MET A 50 -2.38 16.38 -2.60
C MET A 50 -2.11 15.13 -3.46
N ARG A 51 -3.13 14.32 -3.71
CA ARG A 51 -3.04 13.17 -4.61
C ARG A 51 -2.66 13.58 -6.03
N ALA A 52 -3.26 14.64 -6.56
CA ALA A 52 -2.91 15.17 -7.88
C ALA A 52 -1.44 15.62 -7.95
N VAL A 53 -0.91 16.22 -6.87
CA VAL A 53 0.51 16.54 -6.74
C VAL A 53 1.36 15.28 -6.89
N VAL A 54 1.10 14.23 -6.10
CA VAL A 54 1.87 12.98 -6.14
C VAL A 54 1.85 12.33 -7.53
N ARG A 55 0.68 12.29 -8.18
CA ARG A 55 0.54 11.76 -9.56
C ARG A 55 1.41 12.49 -10.57
N GLY A 56 1.61 13.80 -10.39
CA GLY A 56 2.46 14.61 -11.26
C GLY A 56 3.96 14.37 -11.09
N LEU A 57 4.38 13.62 -10.07
CA LEU A 57 5.79 13.42 -9.70
C LEU A 57 6.34 12.04 -10.07
N PHE A 58 5.49 11.06 -10.35
CA PHE A 58 5.89 9.68 -10.58
C PHE A 58 5.46 9.11 -11.95
N THR A 59 6.22 8.11 -12.40
CA THR A 59 5.90 7.24 -13.53
C THR A 59 5.99 5.80 -13.04
N HIS A 60 4.90 5.03 -13.15
CA HIS A 60 4.87 3.66 -12.65
C HIS A 60 5.65 2.72 -13.58
N PHE A 61 6.59 1.95 -13.04
CA PHE A 61 7.56 1.18 -13.84
C PHE A 61 6.95 0.03 -14.65
N ARG A 62 5.82 -0.54 -14.21
CA ARG A 62 5.15 -1.65 -14.92
C ARG A 62 4.09 -1.20 -15.91
N SER A 63 3.46 -0.06 -15.69
CA SER A 63 2.33 0.38 -16.54
C SER A 63 2.78 1.28 -17.69
N THR A 64 4.09 1.58 -17.76
CA THR A 64 4.64 2.57 -18.68
C THR A 64 5.86 2.02 -19.40
N ASP A 65 5.91 2.19 -20.73
CA ASP A 65 7.13 2.02 -21.49
C ASP A 65 8.10 3.17 -21.21
N LEU A 66 9.02 2.95 -20.26
CA LEU A 66 10.02 3.94 -19.86
C LEU A 66 10.92 4.37 -21.04
N ALA A 67 11.25 3.45 -21.95
CA ALA A 67 12.11 3.75 -23.09
C ALA A 67 11.39 4.67 -24.09
N ALA A 68 10.10 4.46 -24.33
CA ALA A 68 9.27 5.35 -25.16
C ALA A 68 9.17 6.77 -24.58
N LEU A 69 9.28 6.93 -23.26
CA LEU A 69 9.36 8.24 -22.60
C LEU A 69 10.77 8.83 -22.57
N GLY A 70 11.78 8.15 -23.13
CA GLY A 70 13.17 8.58 -23.10
C GLY A 70 13.80 8.49 -21.70
N ILE A 71 13.25 7.67 -20.81
CA ILE A 71 13.80 7.40 -19.47
C ILE A 71 14.87 6.30 -19.62
N PRO A 72 16.15 6.56 -19.26
CA PRO A 72 17.21 5.55 -19.34
C PRO A 72 16.92 4.34 -18.45
N ALA A 73 17.25 3.14 -18.93
CA ALA A 73 17.01 1.86 -18.21
C ALA A 73 17.60 1.84 -16.79
N GLY A 74 18.74 2.49 -16.57
CA GLY A 74 19.36 2.59 -15.23
C GLY A 74 18.51 3.30 -14.19
N ARG A 75 17.49 4.07 -14.59
CA ARG A 75 16.53 4.72 -13.68
C ARG A 75 15.53 3.73 -13.08
N LEU A 76 15.45 2.49 -13.55
CA LEU A 76 14.66 1.45 -12.89
C LEU A 76 15.11 1.24 -11.44
N ALA A 77 16.40 1.47 -11.11
CA ALA A 77 16.91 1.40 -9.75
C ALA A 77 16.26 2.41 -8.78
N GLU A 78 15.52 3.42 -9.27
CA GLU A 78 14.78 4.36 -8.43
C GLU A 78 13.65 3.69 -7.65
N VAL A 79 13.11 2.55 -8.12
CA VAL A 79 12.05 1.82 -7.42
C VAL A 79 12.52 1.28 -6.06
N ASP A 80 13.82 1.10 -5.86
CA ASP A 80 14.40 0.66 -4.58
C ASP A 80 14.60 1.80 -3.56
N LEU A 81 14.21 3.04 -3.89
CA LEU A 81 14.24 4.15 -2.94
C LEU A 81 13.15 3.97 -1.88
N ARG A 82 13.57 3.62 -0.67
CA ARG A 82 12.67 3.24 0.44
C ARG A 82 12.04 4.43 1.14
N TYR A 83 12.81 5.47 1.39
CA TYR A 83 12.43 6.53 2.33
C TYR A 83 11.96 7.79 1.59
N SER A 84 10.92 8.44 2.12
CA SER A 84 10.34 9.65 1.54
C SER A 84 11.38 10.76 1.38
N GLU A 85 12.33 10.90 2.31
CA GLU A 85 13.45 11.83 2.15
C GLU A 85 14.24 11.56 0.86
N ALA A 86 14.56 10.30 0.57
CA ALA A 86 15.32 9.90 -0.60
C ALA A 86 14.50 10.06 -1.90
N MET A 87 13.21 9.73 -1.85
CA MET A 87 12.29 9.97 -2.97
C MET A 87 12.18 11.46 -3.31
N LEU A 88 11.93 12.30 -2.30
CA LEU A 88 11.82 13.75 -2.48
C LEU A 88 13.12 14.34 -3.03
N ARG A 89 14.27 13.92 -2.47
CA ARG A 89 15.58 14.33 -2.98
C ARG A 89 15.73 13.96 -4.46
N ARG A 90 15.35 12.74 -4.84
CA ARG A 90 15.43 12.29 -6.23
C ARG A 90 14.51 13.08 -7.15
N ILE A 91 13.28 13.35 -6.73
CA ILE A 91 12.31 14.18 -7.47
C ILE A 91 12.90 15.58 -7.73
N ILE A 92 13.54 16.18 -6.73
CA ILE A 92 14.16 17.51 -6.83
C ILE A 92 15.40 17.49 -7.72
N GLU A 93 16.23 16.44 -7.66
CA GLU A 93 17.39 16.28 -8.55
C GLU A 93 16.98 16.17 -10.02
N LEU A 94 15.83 15.55 -10.29
CA LEU A 94 15.28 15.44 -11.64
C LEU A 94 14.74 16.79 -12.13
N ASP A 95 14.06 17.55 -11.27
CA ASP A 95 13.47 18.85 -11.56
C ASP A 95 13.25 19.64 -10.24
N ASP A 96 13.97 20.76 -10.08
CA ASP A 96 14.09 21.52 -8.82
C ASP A 96 12.96 22.53 -8.57
N ARG A 97 11.97 22.60 -9.46
CA ARG A 97 10.74 23.39 -9.28
C ARG A 97 9.96 22.96 -8.03
N PRO A 98 9.02 23.77 -7.51
CA PRO A 98 8.14 23.36 -6.41
C PRO A 98 7.47 22.00 -6.67
N ILE A 99 7.36 21.15 -5.65
CA ILE A 99 6.81 19.79 -5.81
C ILE A 99 5.34 19.77 -6.23
N VAL A 100 4.61 20.87 -5.99
CA VAL A 100 3.21 21.04 -6.42
C VAL A 100 3.06 21.22 -7.93
N GLU A 101 4.14 21.50 -8.66
CA GLU A 101 4.11 21.60 -10.11
C GLU A 101 4.27 20.22 -10.77
N GLU A 102 3.37 19.89 -11.71
CA GLU A 102 3.48 18.66 -12.48
C GLU A 102 4.80 18.60 -13.28
N ARG A 103 5.41 17.41 -13.33
CA ARG A 103 6.61 17.16 -14.12
C ARG A 103 6.25 16.58 -15.49
N PRO A 104 6.99 16.91 -16.56
CA PRO A 104 6.89 16.12 -17.78
C PRO A 104 7.29 14.66 -17.50
N PRO A 105 6.70 13.67 -18.19
CA PRO A 105 6.87 12.25 -17.85
C PRO A 105 8.33 11.78 -17.71
N ASN A 106 9.24 12.31 -18.53
CA ASN A 106 10.67 11.94 -18.50
C ASN A 106 11.46 12.55 -17.32
N ARG A 107 10.85 13.49 -16.57
CA ARG A 107 11.40 14.12 -15.35
C ARG A 107 10.69 13.66 -14.07
N ARG A 108 9.68 12.80 -14.19
CA ARG A 108 9.07 12.12 -13.03
C ARG A 108 9.99 11.03 -12.52
N MET A 109 9.98 10.78 -11.21
CA MET A 109 10.67 9.64 -10.60
C MET A 109 10.02 8.34 -11.07
N VAL A 110 10.83 7.32 -11.38
CA VAL A 110 10.32 5.98 -11.64
C VAL A 110 9.99 5.32 -10.30
N GLY A 111 8.77 4.82 -10.15
CA GLY A 111 8.28 4.23 -8.90
C GLY A 111 7.29 3.11 -9.12
N SER A 112 6.82 2.54 -8.01
CA SER A 112 5.78 1.51 -7.89
C SER A 112 4.55 2.07 -7.16
N CYS A 113 3.46 1.31 -7.09
CA CYS A 113 2.26 1.68 -6.33
C CYS A 113 2.54 2.14 -4.91
N ARG A 114 3.48 1.45 -4.25
CA ARG A 114 3.96 1.78 -2.92
C ARG A 114 4.64 3.15 -2.84
N ASP A 115 5.38 3.57 -3.86
CA ASP A 115 6.09 4.85 -3.82
C ASP A 115 5.13 6.04 -3.95
N TYR A 116 4.04 5.87 -4.71
CA TYR A 116 2.94 6.83 -4.70
C TYR A 116 2.25 6.87 -3.33
N ALA A 117 1.96 5.71 -2.74
CA ALA A 117 1.33 5.63 -1.42
C ALA A 117 2.19 6.27 -0.33
N VAL A 118 3.49 5.96 -0.28
CA VAL A 118 4.43 6.55 0.69
C VAL A 118 4.52 8.05 0.54
N LEU A 119 4.71 8.60 -0.67
CA LEU A 119 4.78 10.05 -0.81
C LEU A 119 3.45 10.72 -0.45
N TYR A 120 2.31 10.10 -0.78
CA TYR A 120 1.00 10.62 -0.41
C TYR A 120 0.79 10.63 1.12
N LEU A 121 1.18 9.55 1.80
CA LEU A 121 1.20 9.50 3.27
C LEU A 121 2.08 10.60 3.86
N THR A 122 3.28 10.82 3.30
CA THR A 122 4.16 11.92 3.72
C THR A 122 3.45 13.26 3.68
N LEU A 123 2.77 13.59 2.58
CA LEU A 123 2.07 14.87 2.42
C LEU A 123 0.89 15.00 3.39
N LEU A 124 0.06 13.96 3.51
CA LEU A 124 -1.10 13.95 4.40
C LEU A 124 -0.68 14.11 5.87
N ARG A 125 0.30 13.32 6.31
CA ARG A 125 0.84 13.36 7.68
C ARG A 125 1.56 14.67 7.96
N HIS A 126 2.19 15.29 6.97
CA HIS A 126 2.77 16.63 7.09
C HIS A 126 1.70 17.69 7.38
N ALA A 127 0.49 17.54 6.82
CA ALA A 127 -0.66 18.39 7.13
C ALA A 127 -1.48 17.92 8.35
N GLY A 128 -1.03 16.87 9.05
CA GLY A 128 -1.73 16.31 10.21
C GLY A 128 -3.00 15.52 9.88
N VAL A 129 -3.18 15.09 8.63
CA VAL A 129 -4.31 14.25 8.21
C VAL A 129 -4.01 12.79 8.56
N PRO A 130 -4.86 12.10 9.36
CA PRO A 130 -4.67 10.69 9.65
C PRO A 130 -4.78 9.84 8.38
N ALA A 131 -3.73 9.06 8.11
CA ALA A 131 -3.67 8.20 6.93
C ALA A 131 -2.78 6.95 7.14
N ARG A 132 -3.15 5.84 6.51
CA ARG A 132 -2.44 4.55 6.61
C ARG A 132 -2.34 3.84 5.27
N ALA A 133 -1.20 3.17 5.03
CA ALA A 133 -1.04 2.29 3.87
C ALA A 133 -1.87 1.03 4.05
N ARG A 134 -2.37 0.47 2.94
CA ARG A 134 -3.04 -0.82 2.88
C ARG A 134 -2.53 -1.63 1.71
N ALA A 135 -2.01 -2.83 1.99
CA ALA A 135 -1.65 -3.80 0.98
C ALA A 135 -2.83 -4.71 0.66
N GLY A 136 -2.97 -5.08 -0.61
CA GLY A 136 -4.07 -5.92 -1.06
C GLY A 136 -4.03 -6.12 -2.55
N PHE A 137 -5.22 -6.23 -3.13
CA PHE A 137 -5.36 -6.58 -4.53
C PHE A 137 -6.49 -5.81 -5.21
N ALA A 138 -6.17 -5.20 -6.35
CA ALA A 138 -7.08 -4.43 -7.17
C ALA A 138 -7.63 -5.28 -8.32
N SER A 139 -8.96 -5.33 -8.44
CA SER A 139 -9.68 -6.05 -9.50
C SER A 139 -9.99 -5.20 -10.75
N TYR A 140 -9.42 -3.99 -10.81
CA TYR A 140 -9.77 -2.94 -11.78
C TYR A 140 -8.58 -2.40 -12.58
N ILE A 141 -7.37 -2.97 -12.37
CA ILE A 141 -6.15 -2.55 -13.09
C ILE A 141 -6.04 -3.28 -14.42
N ILE A 142 -6.19 -4.61 -14.40
CA ILE A 142 -6.20 -5.46 -15.59
C ILE A 142 -7.52 -6.23 -15.61
N PRO A 143 -8.31 -6.15 -16.70
CA PRO A 143 -9.61 -6.82 -16.77
C PRO A 143 -9.55 -8.31 -16.45
N GLY A 144 -10.35 -8.74 -15.48
CA GLY A 144 -10.43 -10.15 -15.07
C GLY A 144 -9.27 -10.63 -14.19
N CYS A 145 -8.34 -9.76 -13.79
CA CYS A 145 -7.24 -10.10 -12.89
C CYS A 145 -7.40 -9.41 -11.53
N THR A 146 -6.83 -10.01 -10.48
CA THR A 146 -6.76 -9.41 -9.14
C THR A 146 -5.29 -9.13 -8.82
N ILE A 147 -4.87 -7.90 -9.15
CA ILE A 147 -3.48 -7.47 -9.22
C ILE A 147 -3.01 -6.96 -7.86
N ASP A 148 -1.80 -7.33 -7.44
CA ASP A 148 -1.16 -6.77 -6.25
C ASP A 148 -1.11 -5.25 -6.29
N HIS A 149 -1.51 -4.62 -5.19
CA HIS A 149 -1.63 -3.16 -5.19
C HIS A 149 -1.56 -2.59 -3.78
N GLU A 150 -1.14 -1.34 -3.69
CA GLU A 150 -1.08 -0.59 -2.44
C GLU A 150 -1.93 0.67 -2.53
N LEU A 151 -2.79 0.87 -1.54
CA LEU A 151 -3.65 2.03 -1.41
C LEU A 151 -3.36 2.79 -0.13
N VAL A 152 -3.92 3.99 -0.03
CA VAL A 152 -3.93 4.77 1.22
C VAL A 152 -5.35 4.89 1.73
N GLU A 153 -5.57 4.51 2.98
CA GLU A 153 -6.78 4.85 3.72
C GLU A 153 -6.61 6.22 4.39
N VAL A 154 -7.50 7.17 4.07
CA VAL A 154 -7.52 8.53 4.62
C VAL A 154 -8.75 8.69 5.51
N TRP A 155 -8.58 9.24 6.72
CA TRP A 155 -9.71 9.47 7.61
C TRP A 155 -10.59 10.61 7.10
N ASP A 156 -11.87 10.32 6.92
CA ASP A 156 -12.91 11.31 6.64
C ASP A 156 -13.69 11.60 7.91
N ASP A 157 -13.42 12.75 8.52
CA ASP A 157 -14.10 13.20 9.73
C ASP A 157 -15.61 13.40 9.52
N GLY A 158 -16.02 13.89 8.35
CA GLY A 158 -17.42 14.16 8.03
C GLY A 158 -18.29 12.90 7.94
N GLN A 159 -17.72 11.79 7.46
CA GLN A 159 -18.40 10.48 7.42
C GLN A 159 -17.96 9.53 8.52
N ARG A 160 -17.00 9.94 9.37
CA ARG A 160 -16.42 9.14 10.46
C ARG A 160 -15.96 7.75 10.00
N ARG A 161 -15.26 7.69 8.87
CA ARG A 161 -14.73 6.44 8.31
C ARG A 161 -13.43 6.64 7.55
N TRP A 162 -12.72 5.53 7.34
CA TRP A 162 -11.60 5.47 6.40
C TRP A 162 -12.13 5.42 4.96
N ARG A 163 -11.60 6.29 4.08
CA ARG A 163 -11.80 6.25 2.63
C ARG A 163 -10.58 5.66 1.95
N ARG A 164 -10.78 4.77 1.00
CA ARG A 164 -9.68 4.16 0.22
C ARG A 164 -9.34 5.05 -0.96
N VAL A 165 -8.08 5.44 -1.05
CA VAL A 165 -7.56 6.32 -2.09
C VAL A 165 -6.52 5.56 -2.90
N ASP A 166 -6.82 5.38 -4.18
CA ASP A 166 -5.87 4.96 -5.19
C ASP A 166 -5.17 6.18 -5.76
N VAL A 167 -3.91 6.33 -5.36
CA VAL A 167 -3.13 7.52 -5.66
C VAL A 167 -2.76 7.57 -7.14
N GLU A 168 -2.62 6.43 -7.83
CA GLU A 168 -2.06 6.38 -9.18
C GLU A 168 -3.07 6.72 -10.27
N LEU A 169 -4.31 6.27 -10.09
CA LEU A 169 -5.34 6.36 -11.13
C LEU A 169 -5.79 7.79 -11.44
N PRO A 170 -6.55 8.05 -12.52
CA PRO A 170 -7.29 9.30 -12.67
C PRO A 170 -8.34 9.50 -11.57
N ASP A 171 -8.88 10.71 -11.41
CA ASP A 171 -9.85 11.01 -10.34
C ASP A 171 -11.12 10.15 -10.41
N VAL A 172 -11.55 9.87 -11.64
CA VAL A 172 -12.60 8.91 -11.97
C VAL A 172 -11.97 7.83 -12.83
N HIS A 173 -11.99 6.59 -12.35
CA HIS A 173 -11.58 5.41 -13.10
C HIS A 173 -12.80 4.74 -13.70
N VAL A 174 -12.66 4.22 -14.93
CA VAL A 174 -13.67 3.36 -15.56
C VAL A 174 -13.11 1.96 -15.56
N ASP A 175 -13.74 1.05 -14.81
CA ASP A 175 -13.32 -0.35 -14.79
C ASP A 175 -13.65 -0.99 -16.13
N GLU A 176 -12.63 -1.37 -16.89
CA GLU A 176 -12.81 -1.99 -18.21
C GLU A 176 -13.48 -3.38 -18.14
N THR A 177 -13.50 -4.02 -16.96
CA THR A 177 -14.13 -5.33 -16.76
C THR A 177 -15.65 -5.26 -16.91
N ASP A 178 -16.29 -4.19 -16.44
CA ASP A 178 -17.76 -4.05 -16.44
C ASP A 178 -18.28 -2.66 -16.87
N GLY A 179 -17.39 -1.74 -17.22
CA GLY A 179 -17.69 -0.38 -17.67
C GLY A 179 -18.15 0.57 -16.55
N VAL A 180 -18.10 0.15 -15.28
CA VAL A 180 -18.55 0.98 -14.16
C VAL A 180 -17.47 1.98 -13.76
N SER A 181 -17.85 3.25 -13.66
CA SER A 181 -16.96 4.30 -13.15
C SER A 181 -17.02 4.42 -11.64
N PHE A 182 -15.88 4.65 -10.99
CA PHE A 182 -15.81 4.99 -9.57
C PHE A 182 -14.76 6.07 -9.29
N SER A 183 -14.87 6.73 -8.13
CA SER A 183 -13.85 7.69 -7.70
C SER A 183 -12.65 6.96 -7.13
N SER A 184 -11.46 7.28 -7.63
CA SER A 184 -10.20 6.76 -7.10
C SER A 184 -9.84 7.35 -5.74
N SER A 185 -10.65 8.25 -5.19
CA SER A 185 -10.49 8.80 -3.84
C SER A 185 -11.49 8.27 -2.82
N ASP A 186 -12.33 7.32 -3.26
CA ASP A 186 -13.18 6.52 -2.40
C ASP A 186 -13.47 5.18 -3.11
N VAL A 187 -12.41 4.38 -3.27
CA VAL A 187 -12.45 3.12 -4.02
C VAL A 187 -13.45 2.16 -3.35
N PRO A 188 -14.42 1.62 -4.09
CA PRO A 188 -15.42 0.73 -3.53
C PRO A 188 -14.81 -0.54 -2.90
N PRO A 189 -15.35 -1.04 -1.77
CA PRO A 189 -14.78 -2.21 -1.10
C PRO A 189 -14.78 -3.52 -1.90
N ASN A 190 -15.62 -3.63 -2.93
CA ASN A 190 -15.64 -4.77 -3.83
C ASN A 190 -14.59 -4.69 -4.95
N ARG A 191 -13.94 -3.53 -5.14
CA ARG A 191 -12.93 -3.29 -6.18
C ARG A 191 -11.52 -3.55 -5.69
N PHE A 192 -11.24 -3.16 -4.44
CA PHE A 192 -9.97 -3.45 -3.76
C PHE A 192 -10.18 -4.38 -2.57
N ILE A 193 -9.53 -5.54 -2.63
CA ILE A 193 -9.59 -6.58 -1.59
C ILE A 193 -8.32 -6.45 -0.75
N VAL A 194 -8.44 -5.98 0.49
CA VAL A 194 -7.32 -5.92 1.44
C VAL A 194 -6.76 -7.33 1.71
N ALA A 195 -5.47 -7.43 2.03
CA ALA A 195 -4.79 -8.73 2.11
C ALA A 195 -5.42 -9.70 3.11
N GLY A 196 -5.92 -9.21 4.27
CA GLY A 196 -6.65 -10.03 5.25
C GLY A 196 -7.92 -10.68 4.68
N ASP A 197 -8.71 -9.91 3.94
CA ASP A 197 -9.93 -10.42 3.27
C ASP A 197 -9.58 -11.43 2.17
N ALA A 198 -8.54 -11.16 1.37
CA ALA A 198 -8.09 -12.06 0.33
C ALA A 198 -7.68 -13.42 0.92
N TRP A 199 -6.88 -13.39 1.99
CA TRP A 199 -6.49 -14.59 2.74
C TRP A 199 -7.71 -15.35 3.24
N LEU A 200 -8.63 -14.70 3.98
CA LEU A 200 -9.81 -15.36 4.54
C LEU A 200 -10.74 -15.94 3.47
N ARG A 201 -10.91 -15.26 2.33
CA ARG A 201 -11.70 -15.79 1.20
C ARG A 201 -11.08 -17.08 0.66
N CYS A 202 -9.78 -17.10 0.45
CA CYS A 202 -9.06 -18.30 0.02
C CYS A 202 -9.15 -19.43 1.05
N ARG A 203 -8.96 -19.13 2.34
CA ARG A 203 -9.03 -20.12 3.43
C ARG A 203 -10.41 -20.78 3.53
N ASN A 204 -11.46 -20.03 3.22
CA ASN A 204 -12.85 -20.50 3.24
C ASN A 204 -13.33 -21.06 1.89
N GLY A 205 -12.46 -21.17 0.88
CA GLY A 205 -12.83 -21.67 -0.46
C GLY A 205 -13.75 -20.74 -1.26
N LEU A 206 -13.79 -19.45 -0.91
CA LEU A 206 -14.60 -18.42 -1.57
C LEU A 206 -13.84 -17.71 -2.70
N ALA A 207 -12.53 -17.91 -2.80
CA ALA A 207 -11.69 -17.41 -3.89
C ALA A 207 -10.59 -18.43 -4.21
N ASP A 208 -10.14 -18.44 -5.46
CA ASP A 208 -8.98 -19.22 -5.88
C ASP A 208 -7.69 -18.44 -5.54
N PRO A 209 -6.78 -18.98 -4.72
CA PRO A 209 -5.48 -18.36 -4.45
C PRO A 209 -4.72 -17.96 -5.72
N MET A 210 -4.86 -18.72 -6.80
CA MET A 210 -4.14 -18.48 -8.06
C MET A 210 -4.67 -17.26 -8.83
N SER A 211 -5.82 -16.72 -8.44
CA SER A 211 -6.38 -15.48 -9.04
C SER A 211 -5.69 -14.20 -8.55
N PHE A 212 -4.93 -14.28 -7.44
CA PHE A 212 -4.19 -13.17 -6.85
C PHE A 212 -2.75 -13.19 -7.37
N VAL A 213 -2.40 -12.20 -8.18
CA VAL A 213 -1.15 -12.18 -8.95
C VAL A 213 -0.48 -10.81 -8.92
N VAL A 214 0.84 -10.77 -9.08
CA VAL A 214 1.55 -9.53 -9.42
C VAL A 214 1.26 -9.13 -10.87
N ASP A 215 1.28 -10.11 -11.76
CA ASP A 215 1.08 -9.95 -13.19
C ASP A 215 0.59 -11.27 -13.78
N PRO A 216 -0.43 -11.26 -14.64
CA PRO A 216 -0.97 -12.48 -15.24
C PRO A 216 0.07 -13.26 -16.06
N ASP A 217 1.09 -12.61 -16.61
CA ASP A 217 2.12 -13.26 -17.42
C ASP A 217 3.22 -13.92 -16.55
N PHE A 218 3.21 -13.70 -15.24
CA PHE A 218 4.18 -14.31 -14.35
C PHE A 218 3.78 -15.75 -13.99
N GLU A 219 4.62 -16.69 -14.41
CA GLU A 219 4.44 -18.12 -14.18
C GLU A 219 5.29 -18.67 -13.03
N ASP A 220 5.97 -17.80 -12.28
CA ASP A 220 6.71 -18.23 -11.10
C ASP A 220 5.77 -18.53 -9.92
N GLY A 221 6.21 -19.40 -9.01
CA GLY A 221 5.44 -19.78 -7.82
C GLY A 221 5.50 -18.76 -6.68
N LEU A 222 6.07 -17.58 -6.90
CA LEU A 222 6.36 -16.58 -5.85
C LEU A 222 5.51 -15.32 -5.99
N THR A 223 5.02 -15.04 -7.19
CA THR A 223 4.26 -13.83 -7.55
C THR A 223 2.75 -14.10 -7.68
N LYS A 224 2.30 -15.30 -7.26
CA LYS A 224 0.88 -15.67 -7.18
C LYS A 224 0.61 -16.74 -6.13
N GLY A 225 -0.67 -16.96 -5.80
CA GLY A 225 -1.08 -18.05 -4.92
C GLY A 225 -0.77 -17.81 -3.44
N TRP A 226 -0.73 -18.90 -2.67
CA TRP A 226 -0.53 -18.86 -1.21
C TRP A 226 0.75 -18.16 -0.74
N PRO A 227 1.93 -18.38 -1.36
CA PRO A 227 3.15 -17.67 -0.94
C PRO A 227 3.01 -16.16 -1.06
N PHE A 228 2.33 -15.70 -2.13
CA PHE A 228 2.15 -14.29 -2.40
C PHE A 228 1.03 -13.64 -1.57
N LEU A 229 -0.07 -14.37 -1.34
CA LEU A 229 -1.10 -13.97 -0.37
C LEU A 229 -0.52 -13.77 1.04
N ARG A 230 0.32 -14.71 1.49
CA ARG A 230 1.02 -14.61 2.77
C ARG A 230 1.94 -13.39 2.83
N HIS A 231 2.70 -13.13 1.76
CA HIS A 231 3.57 -11.96 1.69
C HIS A 231 2.76 -10.67 1.86
N ASN A 232 1.72 -10.45 1.05
CA ASN A 232 0.87 -9.27 1.13
C ASN A 232 0.17 -9.13 2.48
N LEU A 233 -0.20 -10.25 3.11
CA LEU A 233 -0.87 -10.26 4.40
C LEU A 233 0.02 -9.73 5.53
N VAL A 234 1.25 -10.24 5.61
CA VAL A 234 2.22 -9.80 6.62
C VAL A 234 2.68 -8.37 6.34
N ASP A 235 2.76 -8.00 5.06
CA ASP A 235 3.09 -6.65 4.64
C ASP A 235 1.97 -5.62 4.95
N ASP A 236 0.69 -5.97 4.81
CA ASP A 236 -0.43 -5.11 5.26
C ASP A 236 -0.35 -4.86 6.77
N LEU A 237 -0.03 -5.90 7.56
CA LEU A 237 0.17 -5.74 8.99
C LEU A 237 1.33 -4.78 9.32
N ALA A 238 2.44 -4.86 8.58
CA ALA A 238 3.57 -3.95 8.72
C ALA A 238 3.16 -2.51 8.36
N GLY A 239 2.45 -2.30 7.26
CA GLY A 239 1.90 -1.00 6.85
C GLY A 239 0.94 -0.39 7.88
N LEU A 240 0.07 -1.20 8.50
CA LEU A 240 -0.79 -0.77 9.61
C LEU A 240 -0.01 -0.36 10.86
N ASN A 241 1.22 -0.85 11.01
CA ASN A 241 2.17 -0.45 12.05
C ASN A 241 3.18 0.60 11.56
N LYS A 242 2.86 1.29 10.46
CA LYS A 242 3.65 2.38 9.86
C LYS A 242 5.06 1.94 9.43
N VAL A 243 5.17 0.68 9.03
CA VAL A 243 6.36 0.12 8.39
C VAL A 243 6.04 -0.17 6.94
N GLU A 244 5.98 0.88 6.13
CA GLU A 244 5.61 0.81 4.72
C GLU A 244 6.79 0.24 3.90
N MET A 245 6.90 -1.08 3.73
CA MET A 245 8.04 -1.76 3.09
C MET A 245 7.96 -1.74 1.55
N LEU A 246 9.03 -2.14 0.84
CA LEU A 246 8.92 -2.37 -0.61
C LEU A 246 8.18 -3.68 -0.86
N ARG A 247 7.42 -3.76 -1.97
CA ARG A 247 6.64 -4.96 -2.37
C ARG A 247 7.48 -6.20 -2.66
N TRP A 248 8.80 -6.07 -2.65
CA TRP A 248 9.77 -7.15 -2.91
C TRP A 248 10.76 -7.34 -1.75
N ASP A 249 10.45 -6.82 -0.56
CA ASP A 249 11.19 -7.13 0.67
C ASP A 249 10.64 -8.37 1.36
N TYR A 250 11.54 -9.21 1.86
CA TYR A 250 11.20 -10.45 2.53
C TYR A 250 11.92 -10.60 3.88
N TRP A 251 11.13 -10.89 4.90
CA TRP A 251 11.53 -11.15 6.28
C TRP A 251 10.58 -12.16 6.94
N GLY A 252 11.03 -12.80 8.02
CA GLY A 252 10.21 -13.68 8.86
C GLY A 252 9.24 -14.56 8.05
N MET A 253 7.95 -14.38 8.30
CA MET A 253 6.82 -15.13 7.74
C MET A 253 6.59 -14.91 6.24
N THR A 254 7.11 -13.83 5.64
CA THR A 254 6.97 -13.60 4.19
C THR A 254 7.88 -14.54 3.37
N ARG A 255 8.98 -15.04 3.97
CA ARG A 255 10.00 -15.85 3.28
C ARG A 255 9.45 -17.14 2.70
N HIS A 256 9.93 -17.51 1.52
CA HIS A 256 9.46 -18.71 0.79
C HIS A 256 9.60 -20.01 1.58
N GLY A 257 8.69 -20.95 1.34
CA GLY A 257 8.62 -22.24 2.01
C GLY A 257 7.19 -22.69 2.24
N GLU A 258 7.02 -23.96 2.62
CA GLU A 258 5.71 -24.49 3.03
C GLU A 258 5.21 -23.78 4.29
N ILE A 259 3.90 -23.55 4.35
CA ILE A 259 3.25 -22.95 5.52
C ILE A 259 2.86 -24.10 6.44
N SER A 260 3.49 -24.18 7.62
CA SER A 260 3.12 -25.18 8.62
C SER A 260 1.71 -24.92 9.17
N ALA A 261 1.13 -25.91 9.86
CA ALA A 261 -0.19 -25.71 10.49
C ALA A 261 -0.18 -24.60 11.56
N GLU A 262 0.94 -24.43 12.27
CA GLU A 262 1.13 -23.38 13.27
C GLU A 262 1.26 -22.00 12.60
N ASP A 263 2.08 -21.88 11.56
CA ASP A 263 2.22 -20.66 10.77
C ASP A 263 0.87 -20.27 10.13
N GLY A 264 0.13 -21.25 9.63
CA GLY A 264 -1.20 -21.05 9.08
C GLY A 264 -2.17 -20.48 10.11
N ALA A 265 -2.15 -20.99 11.35
CA ALA A 265 -2.97 -20.45 12.44
C ALA A 265 -2.56 -19.02 12.84
N LEU A 266 -1.25 -18.72 12.85
CA LEU A 266 -0.76 -17.36 13.08
C LEU A 266 -1.24 -16.42 11.97
N LEU A 267 -1.13 -16.82 10.70
CA LEU A 267 -1.58 -16.06 9.55
C LEU A 267 -3.11 -15.85 9.57
N ASP A 268 -3.89 -16.83 10.02
CA ASP A 268 -5.33 -16.67 10.22
C ASP A 268 -5.63 -15.57 11.27
N ARG A 269 -4.80 -15.41 12.32
CA ARG A 269 -4.90 -14.28 13.27
C ARG A 269 -4.48 -12.95 12.63
N VAL A 270 -3.42 -12.93 11.82
CA VAL A 270 -3.00 -11.72 11.08
C VAL A 270 -4.13 -11.26 10.16
N ALA A 271 -4.78 -12.19 9.46
CA ALA A 271 -5.89 -11.89 8.57
C ALA A 271 -7.08 -11.28 9.31
N ALA A 272 -7.39 -11.77 10.51
CA ALA A 272 -8.47 -11.23 11.34
C ALA A 272 -8.24 -9.77 11.77
N VAL A 273 -6.99 -9.31 11.89
CA VAL A 273 -6.65 -7.93 12.29
C VAL A 273 -6.31 -7.01 11.11
N THR A 274 -6.30 -7.53 9.88
CA THR A 274 -5.99 -6.81 8.62
C THR A 274 -7.19 -6.79 7.67
N THR A 275 -8.41 -6.97 8.19
CA THR A 275 -9.65 -6.81 7.40
C THR A 275 -9.93 -5.32 7.11
N PRO A 276 -11.02 -4.96 6.40
CA PRO A 276 -11.45 -3.57 6.26
C PRO A 276 -11.60 -2.83 7.59
N GLU A 277 -12.10 -3.54 8.61
CA GLU A 277 -12.21 -3.04 9.97
C GLU A 277 -10.98 -3.49 10.75
N VAL A 278 -10.11 -2.55 11.07
CA VAL A 278 -8.84 -2.84 11.74
C VAL A 278 -9.02 -2.67 13.25
N PRO A 279 -8.94 -3.74 14.06
CA PRO A 279 -8.87 -3.62 15.51
C PRO A 279 -7.50 -3.06 15.90
N PHE A 280 -7.39 -1.73 15.94
CA PHE A 280 -6.12 -1.00 16.06
C PHE A 280 -5.16 -1.56 17.12
N ASP A 281 -5.62 -1.71 18.36
CA ASP A 281 -4.77 -2.19 19.46
C ASP A 281 -4.34 -3.66 19.29
N GLU A 282 -5.19 -4.48 18.67
CA GLU A 282 -4.89 -5.90 18.46
C GLU A 282 -3.90 -6.09 17.32
N ALA A 283 -4.05 -5.35 16.21
CA ALA A 283 -3.10 -5.34 15.10
C ALA A 283 -1.70 -4.96 15.59
N ARG A 284 -1.60 -3.92 16.43
CA ARG A 284 -0.33 -3.48 17.02
C ARG A 284 0.26 -4.50 17.98
N ARG A 285 -0.57 -5.08 18.85
CA ARG A 285 -0.13 -6.09 19.83
C ARG A 285 0.37 -7.36 19.12
N LEU A 286 -0.31 -7.80 18.06
CA LEU A 286 0.09 -8.97 17.30
C LEU A 286 1.42 -8.74 16.57
N TYR A 287 1.59 -7.57 15.93
CA TYR A 287 2.83 -7.21 15.25
C TYR A 287 4.02 -7.17 16.22
N ALA A 288 3.86 -6.55 17.40
CA ALA A 288 4.92 -6.48 18.42
C ALA A 288 5.15 -7.81 19.15
N GLY A 289 4.14 -8.68 19.23
CA GLY A 289 4.19 -9.94 19.97
C GLY A 289 4.97 -11.06 19.28
N GLU A 290 5.17 -10.96 17.97
CA GLU A 290 5.82 -11.98 17.14
C GLU A 290 7.03 -11.39 16.36
N PRO A 291 8.06 -10.86 17.03
CA PRO A 291 9.08 -10.02 16.41
C PRO A 291 9.97 -10.74 15.39
N GLU A 292 10.14 -12.06 15.51
CA GLU A 292 10.95 -12.85 14.56
C GLU A 292 10.17 -13.25 13.30
N LEU A 293 8.84 -13.31 13.41
CA LEU A 293 7.95 -13.81 12.34
C LEU A 293 7.23 -12.69 11.62
N LEU A 294 6.70 -11.70 12.35
CA LEU A 294 5.83 -10.65 11.78
C LEU A 294 6.53 -9.29 11.71
N ALA A 295 7.27 -8.89 12.74
CA ALA A 295 7.90 -7.57 12.76
C ALA A 295 9.06 -7.49 11.75
N VAL A 296 9.19 -6.34 11.10
CA VAL A 296 10.29 -6.08 10.17
C VAL A 296 11.61 -5.97 10.95
N PRO A 297 12.59 -6.85 10.69
CA PRO A 297 13.91 -6.77 11.30
C PRO A 297 14.75 -5.67 10.64
N GLN A 298 15.89 -5.32 11.24
CA GLN A 298 16.81 -4.34 10.66
C GLN A 298 17.39 -4.78 9.31
N ARG A 299 17.44 -6.09 9.02
CA ARG A 299 17.95 -6.62 7.74
C ARG A 299 16.92 -7.48 7.05
N VAL A 300 16.63 -7.15 5.80
CA VAL A 300 15.67 -7.86 4.96
C VAL A 300 16.33 -8.34 3.68
N LEU A 301 15.75 -9.36 3.05
CA LEU A 301 16.15 -9.83 1.73
C LEU A 301 15.28 -9.16 0.67
N SER A 302 15.87 -8.40 -0.24
CA SER A 302 15.16 -7.63 -1.26
C SER A 302 15.33 -8.25 -2.64
N TYR A 303 14.22 -8.65 -3.27
CA TYR A 303 14.17 -9.22 -4.63
C TYR A 303 13.84 -8.13 -5.66
N SER A 304 14.73 -7.14 -5.74
CA SER A 304 14.50 -5.93 -6.53
C SER A 304 14.22 -6.23 -8.01
N PRO A 305 13.20 -5.59 -8.61
CA PRO A 305 12.98 -5.61 -10.07
C PRO A 305 14.16 -5.01 -10.87
N SER A 306 15.01 -4.21 -10.22
CA SER A 306 16.17 -3.56 -10.84
C SER A 306 17.45 -4.38 -10.76
N ALA A 307 17.46 -5.49 -10.01
CA ALA A 307 18.64 -6.32 -9.76
C ALA A 307 18.41 -7.80 -10.16
N PRO A 308 19.43 -8.48 -10.73
CA PRO A 308 19.28 -9.86 -11.18
C PRO A 308 19.28 -10.90 -10.04
N THR A 309 19.72 -10.51 -8.85
CA THR A 309 19.82 -11.39 -7.68
C THR A 309 19.35 -10.66 -6.43
N PRO A 310 18.73 -11.36 -5.47
CA PRO A 310 18.30 -10.73 -4.23
C PRO A 310 19.50 -10.24 -3.42
N VAL A 311 19.31 -9.13 -2.70
CA VAL A 311 20.33 -8.48 -1.88
C VAL A 311 19.85 -8.33 -0.44
N GLU A 312 20.75 -8.53 0.53
CA GLU A 312 20.46 -8.18 1.91
C GLU A 312 20.57 -6.65 2.07
N VAL A 313 19.53 -6.02 2.59
CA VAL A 313 19.46 -4.57 2.81
C VAL A 313 19.34 -4.29 4.28
N GLU A 314 20.20 -3.41 4.79
CA GLU A 314 20.09 -2.87 6.14
C GLU A 314 19.19 -1.63 6.14
N LEU A 315 18.14 -1.68 6.94
CA LEU A 315 17.14 -0.63 7.10
C LEU A 315 17.57 0.38 8.16
N VAL A 316 17.00 1.58 8.10
CA VAL A 316 17.20 2.58 9.15
C VAL A 316 16.64 2.05 10.48
N SER A 317 17.28 2.44 11.58
CA SER A 317 16.80 2.08 12.92
C SER A 317 15.44 2.73 13.21
N GLY A 318 14.61 2.08 14.03
CA GLY A 318 13.36 2.66 14.53
C GLY A 318 12.14 2.52 13.61
N LEU A 319 12.16 1.59 12.64
CA LEU A 319 11.01 1.35 11.76
C LEU A 319 9.71 0.99 12.50
N GLY A 320 9.76 0.29 13.63
CA GLY A 320 8.58 -0.16 14.38
C GLY A 320 8.40 0.47 15.78
N GLY A 321 8.96 1.67 16.00
CA GLY A 321 8.89 2.39 17.27
C GLY A 321 7.60 3.16 17.50
#